data_AF-G5RTX7-F1
#
_entry.id   AF-G5RTX7-F1
#
_cell.length_a   1.000
_cell.length_b   1.000
_cell.length_c   1.000
_cell.angle_alpha   90.00
_cell.angle_beta   90.00
_cell.angle_gamma   90.00
#
_symmetry.space_group_name_H-M   'P 1'
#
loop_
_entity.id
_entity.type
_entity.pdbx_description
1 polymer ?
#
loop_
_entity_poly.entity_id
_entity_poly.type
_entity_poly.pdbx_seq_one_letter_code
_entity_poly.pdbx_strand_id
1 'polypeptide(L)' 'MDKHSLWQRYVPLVRHEALRLQVRLPASVELDDLLQAGGIGLLNAVDDRYDALQG' A
#
# COMPACT_ATOMS: atom_id res chain seq x y z
N MET A 1 11.14 11.92 5.25
CA MET A 1 11.60 11.01 4.18
C MET A 1 10.98 11.43 2.87
N ASP A 2 11.63 11.19 1.73
CA ASP A 2 10.97 11.41 0.44
C ASP A 2 9.91 10.32 0.20
N LYS A 3 8.66 10.73 -0.02
CA LYS A 3 7.51 9.85 -0.24
C LYS A 3 7.69 9.00 -1.50
N HIS A 4 8.33 9.56 -2.53
CA HIS A 4 8.55 8.84 -3.78
C HIS A 4 9.53 7.67 -3.60
N SER A 5 10.64 7.92 -2.90
CA SER A 5 11.62 6.88 -2.54
C SER A 5 11.02 5.77 -1.65
N LEU A 6 10.16 6.14 -0.70
CA LEU A 6 9.41 5.17 0.13
C LEU A 6 8.46 4.33 -0.71
N TRP A 7 7.70 4.97 -1.59
CA TRP A 7 6.77 4.30 -2.50
C TRP A 7 7.50 3.29 -3.39
N GLN A 8 8.59 3.69 -4.04
CA GLN A 8 9.39 2.78 -4.88
C GLN A 8 9.89 1.56 -4.11
N ARG A 9 10.28 1.74 -2.84
CA ARG A 9 10.78 0.64 -1.99
C ARG A 9 9.68 -0.36 -1.63
N TYR A 10 8.46 0.12 -1.36
CA TYR A 10 7.41 -0.70 -0.74
C TYR A 10 6.24 -1.04 -1.68
N VAL A 11 6.20 -0.47 -2.89
CA VAL A 11 5.27 -0.85 -3.98
C VAL A 11 5.11 -2.37 -4.16
N PRO A 12 6.19 -3.17 -4.15
CA PRO A 12 6.05 -4.60 -4.36
C PRO A 12 5.20 -5.28 -3.27
N LEU A 13 5.27 -4.77 -2.02
CA LEU A 13 4.47 -5.28 -0.91
C LEU A 13 3.00 -4.91 -1.08
N VAL A 14 2.71 -3.63 -1.40
CA VAL A 14 1.34 -3.17 -1.66
C VAL A 14 0.71 -3.97 -2.80
N ARG A 15 1.47 -4.24 -3.86
CA ARG A 15 1.01 -5.06 -4.98
C ARG A 15 0.73 -6.50 -4.59
N HIS A 16 1.60 -7.09 -3.77
CA HIS A 16 1.40 -8.46 -3.30
C HIS A 16 0.11 -8.58 -2.49
N GLU A 17 -0.14 -7.65 -1.57
CA GLU A 17 -1.39 -7.58 -0.80
C GLU A 17 -2.61 -7.34 -1.70
N ALA A 18 -2.53 -6.39 -2.63
CA ALA A 18 -3.60 -6.07 -3.57
C ALA A 18 -4.00 -7.28 -4.43
N LEU A 19 -3.03 -8.05 -4.93
CA LEU A 19 -3.30 -9.29 -5.67
C LEU A 19 -4.01 -10.33 -4.81
N ARG A 20 -3.63 -10.49 -3.53
CA ARG A 20 -4.32 -11.43 -2.62
C ARG A 20 -5.72 -10.97 -2.25
N LEU A 21 -5.98 -9.67 -2.22
CA LEU A 21 -7.34 -9.14 -2.04
C LEU A 21 -8.16 -9.37 -3.30
N GLN A 22 -7.60 -9.11 -4.49
CA GLN A 22 -8.29 -9.20 -5.76
C GLN A 22 -8.91 -10.57 -6.02
N VAL A 23 -8.24 -11.68 -5.65
CA VAL A 23 -8.80 -13.04 -5.84
C VAL A 23 -10.07 -13.31 -5.03
N ARG A 24 -10.40 -12.45 -4.05
CA ARG A 24 -11.57 -12.59 -3.16
C ARG A 24 -12.65 -11.53 -3.43
N LEU A 25 -12.41 -10.62 -4.38
CA LEU A 25 -13.30 -9.51 -4.70
C LEU A 25 -14.07 -9.78 -6.01
N PRO A 26 -15.22 -9.13 -6.21
CA PRO A 26 -15.93 -9.21 -7.48
C PRO A 26 -15.08 -8.75 -8.67
N ALA A 27 -15.36 -9.26 -9.87
CA ALA A 27 -14.65 -8.89 -11.10
C ALA A 27 -14.73 -7.40 -11.46
N SER A 28 -15.66 -6.66 -10.85
CA SER A 28 -15.77 -5.20 -11.00
C SER A 28 -14.69 -4.41 -10.26
N VAL A 29 -13.90 -5.06 -9.40
CA VAL A 29 -12.83 -4.39 -8.65
C VAL A 29 -11.52 -4.51 -9.41
N GLU A 30 -10.96 -3.36 -9.79
CA GLU A 30 -9.71 -3.29 -10.53
C GLU A 30 -8.49 -3.35 -9.60
N LEU A 31 -7.40 -3.97 -10.08
CA LEU A 31 -6.16 -4.04 -9.31
C LEU A 31 -5.56 -2.65 -9.06
N ASP A 32 -5.69 -1.76 -10.05
CA ASP A 32 -5.10 -0.42 -9.99
C ASP A 32 -5.76 0.45 -8.91
N ASP A 33 -7.06 0.25 -8.65
CA ASP A 33 -7.76 0.89 -7.54
C ASP A 33 -7.22 0.43 -6.19
N LEU A 34 -6.96 -0.88 -6.04
CA LEU A 34 -6.38 -1.45 -4.82
C LEU A 34 -4.94 -0.96 -4.60
N LEU A 35 -4.16 -0.86 -5.67
CA LEU A 35 -2.80 -0.33 -5.63
C LEU A 35 -2.78 1.15 -5.20
N GLN A 36 -3.68 1.97 -5.76
CA GLN A 36 -3.80 3.38 -5.38
C GLN A 36 -4.24 3.53 -3.92
N ALA A 37 -5.33 2.86 -3.53
CA ALA A 37 -5.82 2.91 -2.16
C ALA A 37 -4.77 2.42 -1.14
N GLY A 38 -4.08 1.31 -1.47
CA GLY A 38 -2.99 0.78 -0.66
C GLY A 38 -1.79 1.71 -0.57
N GLY A 39 -1.43 2.41 -1.66
CA GLY A 39 -0.36 3.40 -1.66
C GLY A 39 -0.67 4.63 -0.81
N ILE A 40 -1.90 5.15 -0.88
CA ILE A 40 -2.36 6.23 -0.01
C ILE A 40 -2.28 5.79 1.47
N GLY A 41 -2.80 4.60 1.78
CA GLY A 41 -2.75 4.05 3.13
C GLY A 41 -1.34 3.87 3.67
N LEU A 42 -0.43 3.35 2.85
CA LEU A 42 0.98 3.19 3.20
C LEU A 42 1.64 4.53 3.52
N LEU A 43 1.49 5.53 2.64
CA LEU A 43 2.12 6.83 2.83
C LEU A 43 1.59 7.54 4.09
N ASN A 44 0.27 7.50 4.31
CA ASN A 44 -0.33 8.06 5.52
C ASN A 44 0.13 7.33 6.79
N ALA A 45 0.27 6.01 6.74
CA ALA A 45 0.76 5.24 7.89
C ALA A 45 2.21 5.61 8.25
N VAL A 46 3.08 5.79 7.23
CA VAL A 46 4.46 6.20 7.45
C VAL A 46 4.55 7.63 7.99
N ASP A 47 3.70 8.55 7.51
CA ASP A 47 3.72 9.94 7.96
C ASP A 47 3.13 10.13 9.37
N ASP A 48 1.97 9.52 9.65
CA ASP A 48 1.16 9.90 10.82
C ASP A 48 1.12 8.85 11.94
N ARG A 49 1.54 7.61 11.67
CA ARG A 49 1.32 6.46 12.58
C ARG A 49 2.56 5.65 12.90
N TYR A 50 3.60 5.74 12.08
CA TYR A 50 4.80 4.95 12.26
C TYR A 50 5.68 5.54 13.37
N ASP A 51 5.87 4.78 14.45
CA ASP A 51 6.82 5.07 15.51
C ASP A 51 7.95 4.03 15.48
N ALA A 52 9.16 4.48 15.14
CA ALA A 52 10.33 3.61 15.02
C ALA A 52 10.81 3.03 16.37
N LEU A 53 10.33 3.57 17.50
CA LEU A 53 10.68 3.11 18.85
C LEU A 53 9.67 2.10 19.41
N GLN A 54 8.55 1.87 18.72
CA GLN A 54 7.60 0.81 19.09
C GLN A 54 8.08 -0.52 18.52
N GLY A 55 8.66 -1.35 19.37
CA GLY A 55 9.12 -2.73 19.09
C GLY A 55 8.95 -3.63 20.29
#